data_AF-A0A2V9IBR7-F1
#
_entry.id   AF-A0A2V9IBR7-F1
#
_cell.length_a   1.000
_cell.length_b   1.000
_cell.length_c   1.000
_cell.angle_alpha   90.00
_cell.angle_beta   90.00
_cell.angle_gamma   90.00
#
_symmetry.space_group_name_H-M   'P 1'
#
loop_
_entity.id
_entity.type
_entity.pdbx_description
1 polymer ?
#
loop_
_entity_poly.entity_id
_entity_poly.type
_entity_poly.pdbx_seq_one_letter_code
_entity_poly.pdbx_strand_id
1 'polypeptide(L)'
;MMRRREFGQKLGGTVIGAGLVGPATASTRRQFIKQAVTATATLGLLTGCKRLDLANQIDVDPDAIKKFGASLKGRIILPTDPAYERARRVQYWNPKTERRPALVVRCAHADDVVGAVEFARRHGVETAVRAGGHSFQGWGTSNGLVIDLSGMKQMAIDPRKRVGRVDAGVLSGEFVSAA
;
A
#
# COMPACT_ATOMS: atom_id res chain seq x y z
N MET A 1 39.30 68.41 -2.16
CA MET A 1 39.08 67.04 -1.66
C MET A 1 38.92 66.11 -2.86
N MET A 2 40.03 65.81 -3.56
CA MET A 2 40.72 64.50 -3.55
C MET A 2 39.83 63.38 -4.12
N ARG A 3 39.88 63.03 -5.41
CA ARG A 3 40.98 62.44 -6.21
C ARG A 3 41.41 61.07 -5.67
N ARG A 4 41.00 59.99 -6.38
CA ARG A 4 41.74 58.71 -6.41
C ARG A 4 41.85 58.22 -7.86
N ARG A 5 43.00 58.53 -8.47
CA ARG A 5 43.66 57.70 -9.50
C ARG A 5 44.26 56.48 -8.73
N GLU A 6 44.57 55.30 -9.26
CA GLU A 6 45.41 54.86 -10.40
C GLU A 6 45.07 53.39 -10.67
N PHE A 7 44.97 52.91 -11.91
CA PHE A 7 46.07 52.40 -12.76
C PHE A 7 46.87 51.24 -12.15
N GLY A 8 46.65 50.05 -12.70
CA GLY A 8 47.42 48.83 -12.48
C GLY A 8 47.32 47.93 -13.71
N GLN A 9 48.23 48.17 -14.64
CA GLN A 9 48.43 47.50 -15.92
C GLN A 9 49.25 46.21 -15.74
N LYS A 10 48.90 45.14 -16.46
CA LYS A 10 49.78 44.14 -17.15
C LYS A 10 48.87 43.00 -17.66
N LEU A 11 48.54 42.91 -18.95
CA LEU A 11 49.35 42.39 -20.07
C LEU A 11 49.88 40.96 -19.84
N GLY A 12 49.45 40.05 -20.72
CA GLY A 12 50.24 38.90 -21.16
C GLY A 12 49.55 37.55 -21.01
N GLY A 13 48.98 37.03 -22.10
CA GLY A 13 48.46 35.65 -22.14
C GLY A 13 47.61 35.35 -23.37
N THR A 14 48.20 35.48 -24.55
CA THR A 14 47.61 35.22 -25.87
C THR A 14 47.55 33.70 -26.14
N VAL A 15 46.39 33.25 -26.65
CA VAL A 15 46.10 32.05 -27.49
C VAL A 15 46.46 30.66 -26.91
N ILE A 16 45.66 29.60 -27.09
CA ILE A 16 45.22 28.98 -28.36
C ILE A 16 44.02 28.06 -28.06
N GLY A 17 42.99 28.07 -28.91
CA GLY A 17 42.36 26.81 -29.33
C GLY A 17 40.89 26.56 -28.94
N ALA A 18 40.02 26.68 -29.96
CA ALA A 18 38.78 25.93 -30.19
C ALA A 18 37.73 25.93 -29.05
N GLY A 19 36.65 26.69 -29.10
CA GLY A 19 35.74 26.80 -30.24
C GLY A 19 35.07 25.46 -30.50
N LEU A 20 33.98 25.17 -29.78
CA LEU A 20 32.84 24.36 -30.24
C LEU A 20 31.68 24.52 -29.25
N VAL A 21 31.04 25.69 -29.31
CA VAL A 21 29.63 25.83 -28.93
C VAL A 21 28.84 25.09 -30.00
N GLY A 22 28.55 23.81 -29.74
CA GLY A 22 27.65 23.01 -30.57
C GLY A 22 26.18 23.34 -30.25
N PRO A 23 25.29 23.36 -31.25
CA PRO A 23 23.89 23.73 -31.05
C PRO A 23 23.16 22.70 -30.19
N ALA A 24 22.27 23.17 -29.31
CA ALA A 24 21.32 22.35 -28.58
C ALA A 24 20.41 21.63 -29.59
N THR A 25 20.72 20.37 -29.89
CA THR A 25 19.91 19.52 -30.76
C THR A 25 18.79 18.89 -29.91
N ALA A 26 17.55 19.14 -30.30
CA ALA A 26 16.37 18.57 -29.66
C ALA A 26 16.42 17.04 -29.72
N SER A 27 16.60 16.38 -28.57
CA SER A 27 16.62 14.93 -28.45
C SER A 27 15.25 14.35 -28.81
N THR A 28 15.20 13.52 -29.86
CA THR A 28 13.96 12.87 -30.30
C THR A 28 13.71 11.59 -29.52
N ARG A 29 12.43 11.22 -29.30
CA ARG A 29 12.00 10.01 -28.55
C ARG A 29 12.72 8.73 -28.96
N ARG A 30 13.08 8.60 -30.24
CA ARG A 30 13.77 7.43 -30.81
C ARG A 30 15.24 7.31 -30.37
N GLN A 31 15.87 8.44 -30.04
CA GLN A 31 17.27 8.51 -29.61
C GLN A 31 17.42 8.18 -28.12
N PHE A 32 16.40 8.52 -27.32
CA PHE A 32 16.30 8.12 -25.91
C PHE A 32 16.22 6.59 -25.75
N ILE A 33 15.44 5.89 -26.59
CA ILE A 33 15.33 4.42 -26.54
C ILE A 33 16.68 3.74 -26.81
N LYS A 34 17.46 4.25 -27.76
CA LYS A 34 18.78 3.68 -28.07
C LYS A 34 19.80 3.87 -26.94
N GLN A 35 19.73 4.97 -26.19
CA GLN A 35 20.60 5.21 -25.03
C GLN A 35 20.18 4.42 -23.79
N ALA A 36 18.88 4.15 -23.63
CA ALA A 36 18.37 3.36 -22.50
C ALA A 36 18.83 1.89 -22.53
N VAL A 37 19.02 1.30 -23.71
CA VAL A 37 19.45 -0.11 -23.84
C VAL A 37 20.92 -0.31 -23.45
N THR A 38 21.79 0.67 -23.72
CA THR A 38 23.25 0.54 -23.50
C THR A 38 23.71 0.81 -22.07
N ALA A 39 22.85 1.39 -21.22
CA ALA A 39 23.17 1.68 -19.81
C ALA A 39 22.81 0.54 -18.82
N THR A 40 22.43 -0.65 -19.31
CA THR A 40 21.89 -1.77 -18.49
C THR A 40 22.86 -2.94 -18.33
N ALA A 41 24.17 -2.74 -18.48
CA ALA A 41 25.14 -3.84 -18.40
C ALA A 41 26.05 -3.82 -17.17
N THR A 42 26.05 -2.77 -16.34
CA THR A 42 27.00 -2.65 -15.20
C THR A 42 26.37 -2.31 -13.86
N LEU A 43 25.04 -2.15 -13.76
CA LEU A 43 24.34 -1.94 -12.48
C LEU A 43 23.72 -3.22 -11.87
N GLY A 44 24.20 -4.39 -12.28
CA GLY A 44 23.65 -5.68 -11.87
C GLY A 44 24.26 -6.31 -10.61
N LEU A 45 25.17 -5.64 -9.90
CA LEU A 45 26.04 -6.31 -8.92
C LEU A 45 26.14 -5.69 -7.52
N LEU A 46 25.20 -4.82 -7.12
CA LEU A 46 25.12 -4.37 -5.71
C LEU A 46 23.69 -4.17 -5.16
N THR A 47 22.70 -4.93 -5.63
CA THR A 47 21.49 -5.16 -4.80
C THR A 47 21.69 -6.39 -3.93
N GLY A 48 22.80 -6.35 -3.18
CA GLY A 48 23.00 -7.24 -2.05
C GLY A 48 21.87 -7.03 -1.05
N CYS A 49 21.16 -8.12 -0.79
CA CYS A 49 20.62 -8.49 0.52
C CYS A 49 20.21 -7.31 1.42
N LYS A 50 18.99 -6.83 1.21
CA LYS A 50 17.96 -6.63 2.25
C LYS A 50 16.64 -6.38 1.50
N ARG A 51 16.00 -7.46 1.05
CA ARG A 51 14.54 -7.43 1.01
C ARG A 51 14.17 -7.27 2.48
N LEU A 52 13.91 -6.04 2.89
CA LEU A 52 13.53 -5.72 4.26
C LEU A 52 12.38 -6.65 4.59
N ASP A 53 12.65 -7.61 5.47
CA ASP A 53 11.67 -8.51 6.03
C ASP A 53 10.83 -7.72 7.05
N LEU A 54 10.23 -6.63 6.57
CA LEU A 54 9.18 -5.86 7.22
C LEU A 54 7.89 -6.70 7.33
N ALA A 55 7.92 -7.99 7.00
CA ALA A 55 6.75 -8.85 6.92
C ALA A 55 6.38 -9.50 8.26
N ASN A 56 7.22 -9.40 9.29
CA ASN A 56 6.88 -9.87 10.63
C ASN A 56 6.49 -8.69 11.54
N GLN A 57 5.32 -8.09 11.29
CA GLN A 57 4.93 -6.81 11.92
C GLN A 57 4.21 -6.95 13.26
N ILE A 58 3.92 -8.17 13.72
CA ILE A 58 3.25 -8.40 15.00
C ILE A 58 4.00 -9.47 15.78
N ASP A 59 4.27 -9.21 17.05
CA ASP A 59 4.90 -10.16 17.98
C ASP A 59 3.82 -11.10 18.55
N VAL A 60 3.36 -12.03 17.70
CA VAL A 60 2.31 -12.98 18.05
C VAL A 60 2.76 -14.39 17.71
N ASP A 61 2.64 -15.29 18.70
CA ASP A 61 2.93 -16.70 18.55
C ASP A 61 2.13 -17.33 17.39
N PRO A 62 2.80 -17.99 16.41
CA PRO A 62 2.13 -18.73 15.35
C PRO A 62 1.08 -19.74 15.84
N ASP A 63 1.30 -20.38 16.99
CA ASP A 63 0.34 -21.32 17.56
C ASP A 63 -0.92 -20.60 18.08
N ALA A 64 -0.79 -19.38 18.59
CA ALA A 64 -1.92 -18.55 18.97
C ALA A 64 -2.75 -18.16 17.73
N ILE A 65 -2.10 -17.79 16.62
CA ILE A 65 -2.77 -17.51 15.34
C ILE A 65 -3.51 -18.77 14.84
N LYS A 66 -2.86 -19.93 14.88
CA LYS A 66 -3.45 -21.20 14.45
C LYS A 66 -4.67 -21.58 15.30
N LYS A 67 -4.56 -21.47 16.63
CA LYS A 67 -5.66 -21.74 17.56
C LYS A 67 -6.83 -20.77 17.34
N PHE A 68 -6.53 -19.50 17.16
CA PHE A 68 -7.55 -18.50 16.84
C PHE A 68 -8.24 -18.82 15.52
N GLY A 69 -7.48 -19.15 14.47
CA GLY A 69 -8.02 -19.55 13.16
C GLY A 69 -8.95 -20.76 13.24
N ALA A 70 -8.65 -21.74 14.09
CA ALA A 70 -9.49 -22.92 14.30
C ALA A 70 -10.81 -22.62 15.05
N SER A 71 -10.90 -21.50 15.76
CA SER A 71 -12.12 -21.09 16.48
C SER A 71 -13.11 -20.28 15.63
N LEU A 72 -12.67 -19.81 14.45
CA LEU A 72 -13.49 -18.98 13.57
C LEU A 72 -14.42 -19.83 12.71
N LYS A 73 -15.64 -19.32 12.48
CA LYS A 73 -16.53 -19.80 11.42
C LYS A 73 -16.06 -19.32 10.04
N GLY A 74 -15.45 -18.14 10.01
CA GLY A 74 -14.76 -17.57 8.87
C GLY A 74 -13.35 -18.14 8.68
N ARG A 75 -12.40 -17.30 8.26
CA ARG A 75 -11.00 -17.73 8.06
C ARG A 75 -10.00 -16.61 8.29
N ILE A 76 -8.78 -17.01 8.67
CA ILE A 76 -7.59 -16.16 8.63
C ILE A 76 -6.94 -16.27 7.25
N ILE A 77 -6.39 -15.16 6.77
CA ILE A 77 -5.58 -15.08 5.56
C ILE A 77 -4.24 -14.42 5.94
N LEU A 78 -3.16 -15.15 5.74
CA LEU A 78 -1.79 -14.76 6.07
C LEU A 78 -1.02 -14.28 4.84
N PRO A 79 0.07 -13.50 5.00
CA PRO A 79 0.94 -13.09 3.89
C PRO A 79 1.46 -14.24 3.02
N THR A 80 1.57 -15.44 3.59
CA THR A 80 2.00 -16.67 2.91
C THR A 80 0.89 -17.33 2.08
N ASP A 81 -0.37 -16.93 2.25
CA ASP A 81 -1.49 -17.57 1.58
C ASP A 81 -1.66 -17.05 0.14
N PRO A 82 -2.01 -17.92 -0.83
CA PRO A 82 -2.29 -17.49 -2.21
C PRO A 82 -3.42 -16.46 -2.34
N ALA A 83 -4.34 -16.41 -1.36
CA ALA A 83 -5.45 -15.47 -1.36
C ALA A 83 -5.07 -14.07 -0.85
N TYR A 84 -3.89 -13.89 -0.27
CA TYR A 84 -3.50 -12.69 0.47
C TYR A 84 -3.53 -11.41 -0.37
N GLU A 85 -2.92 -11.44 -1.55
CA GLU A 85 -2.83 -10.26 -2.41
C GLU A 85 -4.22 -9.77 -2.86
N ARG A 86 -5.20 -10.67 -2.97
CA ARG A 86 -6.60 -10.29 -3.20
C ARG A 86 -7.26 -9.81 -1.90
N ALA A 87 -7.00 -10.47 -0.78
CA ALA A 87 -7.60 -10.14 0.50
C ALA A 87 -7.16 -8.77 1.03
N ARG A 88 -5.91 -8.34 0.85
CA ARG A 88 -5.45 -7.04 1.36
C ARG A 88 -5.91 -5.84 0.52
N ARG A 89 -6.29 -6.06 -0.73
CA ARG A 89 -6.68 -4.97 -1.64
C ARG A 89 -7.91 -4.24 -1.12
N VAL A 90 -7.90 -2.93 -1.31
CA VAL A 90 -9.03 -2.03 -1.09
C VAL A 90 -9.33 -1.30 -2.40
N GLN A 91 -10.51 -0.70 -2.51
CA GLN A 91 -11.00 -0.16 -3.78
C GLN A 91 -10.07 0.94 -4.33
N TYR A 92 -9.61 1.83 -3.46
CA TYR A 92 -8.72 2.92 -3.84
C TYR A 92 -7.28 2.50 -3.60
N TRP A 93 -6.47 2.41 -4.65
CA TRP A 93 -5.05 2.13 -4.52
C TRP A 93 -4.24 3.43 -4.50
N ASN A 94 -3.68 3.79 -3.35
CA ASN A 94 -2.88 4.98 -3.12
C ASN A 94 -1.85 4.73 -2.00
N PRO A 95 -0.89 5.64 -1.76
CA PRO A 95 0.13 5.43 -0.73
C PRO A 95 -0.39 5.20 0.70
N LYS A 96 -1.60 5.67 1.03
CA LYS A 96 -2.22 5.43 2.35
C LYS A 96 -2.88 4.05 2.46
N THR A 97 -3.28 3.47 1.33
CA THR A 97 -4.02 2.21 1.25
C THR A 97 -3.17 1.02 0.85
N GLU A 98 -1.96 1.24 0.33
CA GLU A 98 -0.96 0.20 0.06
C GLU A 98 -0.32 -0.32 1.36
N ARG A 99 -1.15 -0.82 2.27
CA ARG A 99 -0.71 -1.48 3.51
C ARG A 99 -0.59 -2.99 3.29
N ARG A 100 0.19 -3.63 4.16
CA ARG A 100 0.41 -5.07 4.18
C ARG A 100 0.04 -5.62 5.56
N PRO A 101 -1.25 -5.92 5.79
CA PRO A 101 -1.69 -6.49 7.05
C PRO A 101 -0.93 -7.79 7.36
N ALA A 102 -0.50 -7.97 8.60
CA ALA A 102 0.02 -9.23 9.10
C ALA A 102 -1.06 -10.32 9.13
N LEU A 103 -2.32 -9.93 9.36
CA LEU A 103 -3.47 -10.82 9.44
C LEU A 103 -4.68 -10.20 8.76
N VAL A 104 -5.40 -10.97 7.96
CA VAL A 104 -6.76 -10.61 7.52
C VAL A 104 -7.73 -11.67 8.02
N VAL A 105 -8.65 -11.29 8.91
CA VAL A 105 -9.71 -12.18 9.40
C VAL A 105 -10.96 -11.91 8.58
N ARG A 106 -11.30 -12.82 7.67
CA ARG A 106 -12.56 -12.76 6.93
C ARG A 106 -13.66 -13.40 7.76
N CYS A 107 -14.49 -12.56 8.36
CA CYS A 107 -15.59 -12.95 9.22
C CYS A 107 -16.74 -13.52 8.40
N ALA A 108 -17.35 -14.59 8.89
CA ALA A 108 -18.60 -15.15 8.39
C ALA A 108 -19.76 -14.95 9.36
N HIS A 109 -19.47 -14.65 10.64
CA HIS A 109 -20.47 -14.46 11.69
C HIS A 109 -20.03 -13.40 12.71
N ALA A 110 -20.97 -12.88 13.52
CA ALA A 110 -20.68 -11.91 14.58
C ALA A 110 -19.65 -12.43 15.60
N ASP A 111 -19.68 -13.72 15.94
CA ASP A 111 -18.71 -14.35 16.84
C ASP A 111 -17.27 -14.24 16.33
N ASP A 112 -17.06 -14.25 15.01
CA ASP A 112 -15.73 -14.07 14.42
C ASP A 112 -15.21 -12.64 14.67
N VAL A 113 -16.12 -11.66 14.62
CA VAL A 113 -15.79 -10.25 14.91
C VAL A 113 -15.40 -10.10 16.38
N VAL A 114 -16.19 -10.69 17.28
CA VAL A 114 -15.88 -10.69 18.72
C VAL A 114 -14.50 -11.31 18.96
N GLY A 115 -14.26 -12.51 18.41
CA GLY A 115 -12.98 -13.20 18.54
C GLY A 115 -11.81 -12.39 17.98
N ALA A 116 -11.98 -11.73 16.84
CA ALA A 116 -10.95 -10.90 16.23
C ALA A 116 -10.62 -9.65 17.06
N VAL A 117 -11.63 -8.98 17.62
CA VAL A 117 -11.44 -7.83 18.52
C VAL A 117 -10.72 -8.26 19.79
N GLU A 118 -11.12 -9.39 20.38
CA GLU A 118 -10.47 -9.93 21.58
C GLU A 118 -9.02 -10.35 21.32
N PHE A 119 -8.76 -10.98 20.17
CA PHE A 119 -7.42 -11.36 19.75
C PHE A 119 -6.53 -10.13 19.59
N ALA A 120 -7.00 -9.11 18.86
CA ALA A 120 -6.27 -7.85 18.69
C ALA A 120 -5.96 -7.18 20.02
N ARG A 121 -6.94 -7.10 20.92
CA ARG A 121 -6.78 -6.52 22.26
C ARG A 121 -5.74 -7.28 23.08
N ARG A 122 -5.82 -8.62 23.09
CA ARG A 122 -4.91 -9.50 23.85
C ARG A 122 -3.46 -9.35 23.39
N HIS A 123 -3.25 -9.17 22.09
CA HIS A 123 -1.93 -9.14 21.46
C HIS A 123 -1.44 -7.74 21.08
N GLY A 124 -2.17 -6.68 21.42
CA GLY A 124 -1.77 -5.30 21.13
C GLY A 124 -1.64 -4.96 19.64
N VAL A 125 -2.43 -5.60 18.79
CA VAL A 125 -2.29 -5.48 17.33
C VAL A 125 -3.09 -4.30 16.77
N GLU A 126 -2.45 -3.43 15.98
CA GLU A 126 -3.13 -2.35 15.23
C GLU A 126 -4.27 -2.95 14.39
N THR A 127 -5.49 -2.47 14.59
CA THR A 127 -6.68 -3.06 13.97
C THR A 127 -7.38 -2.08 13.05
N ALA A 128 -7.76 -2.56 11.87
CA ALA A 128 -8.68 -1.88 10.97
C ALA A 128 -9.91 -2.75 10.71
N VAL A 129 -11.06 -2.12 10.51
CA VAL A 129 -12.32 -2.81 10.17
C VAL A 129 -12.71 -2.45 8.75
N ARG A 130 -13.10 -3.46 7.96
CA ARG A 130 -13.42 -3.29 6.55
C ARG A 130 -14.69 -4.03 6.17
N ALA A 131 -15.63 -3.30 5.57
CA ALA A 131 -16.74 -3.86 4.79
C ALA A 131 -16.44 -3.70 3.29
N GLY A 132 -17.00 -2.69 2.63
CA GLY A 132 -16.82 -2.46 1.19
C GLY A 132 -15.47 -1.91 0.73
N GLY A 133 -14.57 -1.53 1.65
CA GLY A 133 -13.19 -1.10 1.27
C GLY A 133 -13.09 0.24 0.51
N HIS A 134 -14.10 1.11 0.61
CA HIS A 134 -14.16 2.41 -0.08
C HIS A 134 -13.54 3.59 0.71
N SER A 135 -12.82 3.35 1.81
CA SER A 135 -12.14 4.44 2.52
C SER A 135 -10.95 4.95 1.72
N PHE A 136 -11.10 6.09 1.06
CA PHE A 136 -10.01 6.76 0.33
C PHE A 136 -8.77 7.04 1.22
N GLN A 137 -9.01 7.32 2.50
CA GLN A 137 -7.95 7.63 3.48
C GLN A 137 -7.29 6.38 4.11
N GLY A 138 -7.70 5.16 3.72
CA GLY A 138 -7.08 3.93 4.22
C GLY A 138 -7.51 3.43 5.60
N TRP A 139 -8.60 3.94 6.19
CA TRP A 139 -9.10 3.46 7.49
C TRP A 139 -9.56 2.00 7.51
N GLY A 140 -9.89 1.45 6.34
CA GLY A 140 -10.26 0.04 6.18
C GLY A 140 -9.07 -0.91 6.02
N THR A 141 -7.85 -0.46 6.32
CA THR A 141 -6.64 -1.29 6.24
C THR A 141 -5.63 -0.89 7.32
N SER A 142 -4.79 -1.83 7.73
CA SER A 142 -3.74 -1.64 8.75
C SER A 142 -2.51 -2.45 8.36
N ASN A 143 -1.46 -2.28 9.14
CA ASN A 143 -0.24 -3.09 9.06
C ASN A 143 -0.32 -4.30 10.02
N GLY A 144 -1.19 -4.23 11.03
CA GLY A 144 -1.53 -5.35 11.92
C GLY A 144 -2.66 -6.24 11.38
N LEU A 145 -3.82 -6.17 12.04
CA LEU A 145 -5.01 -6.99 11.77
C LEU A 145 -6.05 -6.20 10.98
N VAL A 146 -6.58 -6.81 9.92
CA VAL A 146 -7.80 -6.36 9.25
C VAL A 146 -8.95 -7.31 9.57
N ILE A 147 -9.99 -6.78 10.21
CA ILE A 147 -11.28 -7.45 10.40
C ILE A 147 -12.12 -7.19 9.15
N ASP A 148 -12.20 -8.18 8.27
CA ASP A 148 -12.87 -8.13 6.99
C ASP A 148 -14.27 -8.72 7.08
N LEU A 149 -15.27 -7.85 7.06
CA LEU A 149 -16.70 -8.17 7.17
C LEU A 149 -17.30 -8.58 5.82
N SER A 150 -16.54 -8.55 4.71
CA SER A 150 -17.07 -8.86 3.37
C SER A 150 -17.62 -10.29 3.20
N GLY A 151 -17.37 -11.19 4.15
CA GLY A 151 -18.00 -12.52 4.19
C GLY A 151 -19.40 -12.54 4.83
N MET A 152 -19.77 -11.50 5.58
CA MET A 152 -21.06 -11.39 6.27
C MET A 152 -22.08 -10.73 5.35
N LYS A 153 -22.92 -11.55 4.70
CA LYS A 153 -23.81 -11.14 3.60
C LYS A 153 -25.29 -11.44 3.84
N GLN A 154 -25.67 -11.81 5.05
CA GLN A 154 -27.08 -12.12 5.34
C GLN A 154 -27.94 -10.86 5.30
N MET A 155 -29.15 -11.00 4.79
CA MET A 155 -30.14 -9.94 4.75
C MET A 155 -31.56 -10.51 4.89
N ALA A 156 -32.42 -9.79 5.59
CA ALA A 156 -33.83 -10.07 5.73
C ALA A 156 -34.63 -8.77 5.66
N ILE A 157 -35.55 -8.67 4.70
CA ILE A 157 -36.37 -7.48 4.45
C ILE A 157 -37.84 -7.84 4.71
N ASP A 158 -38.49 -7.11 5.62
CA ASP A 158 -39.93 -7.18 5.85
C ASP A 158 -40.60 -6.01 5.12
N PRO A 159 -41.21 -6.23 3.92
CA PRO A 159 -41.79 -5.16 3.13
C PRO A 159 -43.07 -4.59 3.77
N ARG A 160 -43.76 -5.38 4.61
CA ARG A 160 -44.97 -4.91 5.31
C ARG A 160 -44.59 -3.94 6.43
N LYS A 161 -43.53 -4.27 7.19
CA LYS A 161 -43.02 -3.42 8.27
C LYS A 161 -42.05 -2.33 7.79
N ARG A 162 -41.59 -2.39 6.53
CA ARG A 162 -40.55 -1.52 5.96
C ARG A 162 -39.25 -1.53 6.77
N VAL A 163 -38.83 -2.73 7.20
CA VAL A 163 -37.61 -2.93 8.00
C VAL A 163 -36.69 -3.93 7.29
N GLY A 164 -35.44 -3.53 7.05
CA GLY A 164 -34.36 -4.41 6.63
C GLY A 164 -33.39 -4.68 7.78
N ARG A 165 -33.03 -5.95 7.99
CA ARG A 165 -31.88 -6.36 8.80
C ARG A 165 -30.81 -6.88 7.85
N VAL A 166 -29.62 -6.29 7.91
CA VAL A 166 -28.51 -6.65 7.02
C VAL A 166 -27.24 -6.82 7.83
N ASP A 167 -26.42 -7.77 7.43
CA ASP A 167 -25.07 -7.90 7.94
C ASP A 167 -24.21 -6.71 7.51
N ALA A 168 -23.19 -6.41 8.31
CA ALA A 168 -22.29 -5.29 8.10
C ALA A 168 -21.43 -5.38 6.82
N GLY A 169 -21.36 -6.56 6.19
CA GLY A 169 -20.65 -6.78 4.93
C GLY A 169 -21.49 -6.55 3.68
N VAL A 170 -22.81 -6.40 3.79
CA VAL A 170 -23.71 -6.18 2.65
C VAL A 170 -23.38 -4.83 1.99
N LEU A 171 -23.20 -4.84 0.68
CA LEU A 171 -22.93 -3.64 -0.10
C LEU A 171 -24.25 -2.94 -0.48
N SER A 172 -24.19 -1.63 -0.68
CA SER A 172 -25.36 -0.84 -1.07
C SER A 172 -26.04 -1.37 -2.34
N GLY A 173 -25.25 -1.78 -3.35
CA GLY A 173 -25.79 -2.39 -4.57
C GLY A 173 -26.54 -3.69 -4.32
N GLU A 174 -25.99 -4.58 -3.47
CA GLU A 174 -26.63 -5.84 -3.10
C GLU A 174 -27.95 -5.59 -2.34
N PHE A 175 -27.94 -4.64 -1.41
CA PHE A 175 -29.13 -4.28 -0.64
C PHE A 175 -30.23 -3.66 -1.51
N VAL A 176 -29.89 -2.71 -2.38
CA VAL A 176 -30.86 -2.06 -3.28
C VAL A 176 -31.47 -3.07 -4.26
N SER A 177 -30.71 -4.05 -4.74
CA SER A 177 -31.26 -5.10 -5.60
C SER A 177 -32.22 -6.06 -4.90
N ALA A 178 -32.19 -6.14 -3.57
CA ALA A 178 -33.02 -7.04 -2.78
C ALA A 178 -34.30 -6.40 -2.22
N ALA A 179 -34.39 -5.07 -2.22
CA ALA A 179 -35.50 -4.28 -1.66
C ALA A 179 -36.58 -3.97 -2.71
#